data_AF-A0A3L7TIG2-F1
#
_entry.id   AF-A0A3L7TIG2-F1
#
_cell.length_a   1.000
_cell.length_b   1.000
_cell.length_c   1.000
_cell.angle_alpha   90.00
_cell.angle_beta   90.00
_cell.angle_gamma   90.00
#
_symmetry.space_group_name_H-M   'P 1'
#
loop_
_entity.id
_entity.type
_entity.pdbx_description
1 polymer ?
#
loop_
_entity_poly.entity_id
_entity_poly.type
_entity_poly.pdbx_seq_one_letter_code
_entity_poly.pdbx_strand_id
1 'polypeptide(L)' 'MRLQASTRRILTKLQHLRLTTLNEDTNRGGRIWINRATCSRVAFIEAGKSFTIAMTPQIMKDVESVSEYLKVA' A
#
# COMPACT_ATOMS: atom_id res chain seq x y z
N MET A 1 -6.67 2.11 -2.35
CA MET A 1 -6.28 2.71 -1.04
C MET A 1 -6.01 4.22 -1.05
N ARG A 2 -6.01 4.93 -2.20
CA ARG A 2 -5.79 6.39 -2.25
C ARG A 2 -6.79 7.20 -1.40
N LEU A 3 -7.99 6.66 -1.22
CA LEU A 3 -9.09 7.29 -0.47
C LEU A 3 -8.97 7.13 1.05
N GLN A 4 -8.11 6.22 1.55
CA GLN A 4 -7.92 6.05 2.99
C GLN A 4 -6.76 6.93 3.47
N ALA A 5 -7.08 8.02 4.17
CA ALA A 5 -6.11 9.02 4.59
C ALA A 5 -5.00 8.45 5.49
N SER A 6 -5.33 7.56 6.42
CA SER A 6 -4.36 6.92 7.33
C SER A 6 -3.31 6.10 6.55
N THR A 7 -3.76 5.25 5.63
CA THR A 7 -2.87 4.44 4.79
C THR A 7 -2.02 5.29 3.86
N ARG A 8 -2.56 6.37 3.29
CA ARG A 8 -1.79 7.32 2.48
C ARG A 8 -0.65 7.95 3.28
N ARG A 9 -0.91 8.40 4.51
CA ARG A 9 0.13 8.97 5.40
C ARG A 9 1.25 7.97 5.67
N ILE A 10 0.90 6.71 5.94
CA ILE A 10 1.88 5.64 6.19
C ILE A 10 2.73 5.39 4.94
N LEU A 11 2.12 5.30 3.76
CA LEU A 11 2.84 5.11 2.49
C LEU A 11 3.81 6.26 2.21
N THR A 12 3.42 7.52 2.44
CA THR A 12 4.31 8.69 2.29
C THR A 12 5.49 8.61 3.27
N LYS A 13 5.24 8.25 4.53
CA LYS A 13 6.30 8.07 5.53
C LYS A 13 7.29 6.96 5.11
N LEU A 14 6.78 5.82 4.65
CA LEU A 14 7.62 4.71 4.19
C LEU A 14 8.45 5.08 2.96
N GLN A 15 7.89 5.84 2.02
CA GLN A 15 8.65 6.33 0.88
C GLN A 15 9.83 7.20 1.33
N HIS A 16 9.62 8.09 2.29
CA HIS A 16 10.69 8.92 2.84
C HIS A 16 11.76 8.07 3.53
N LEU A 17 11.37 7.11 4.39
CA LEU A 17 12.31 6.22 5.08
C LEU A 17 13.14 5.36 4.12
N ARG A 18 12.58 4.94 2.98
CA ARG A 18 13.34 4.23 1.96
C ARG A 18 14.48 5.05 1.39
N LEU A 19 14.25 6.33 1.15
CA LEU A 19 15.26 7.21 0.57
C LEU A 19 16.34 7.59 1.59
N THR A 20 15.99 7.70 2.87
CA THR A 20 16.92 8.21 3.88
C THR A 20 17.65 7.13 4.66
N THR A 21 17.03 5.96 4.89
CA THR A 21 17.53 5.01 5.91
C THR A 21 17.46 3.55 5.49
N LEU A 22 16.43 3.12 4.74
CA LEU A 22 16.20 1.69 4.50
C LEU A 22 16.86 1.16 3.23
N ASN A 23 17.04 1.99 2.20
CA ASN A 23 17.81 1.57 1.05
C ASN A 23 19.30 1.68 1.38
N GLU A 24 20.06 0.67 0.95
CA GLU A 24 21.50 0.60 1.22
C GLU A 24 22.27 0.92 -0.05
N ASP A 25 23.19 1.88 0.05
CA ASP A 25 24.13 2.18 -1.02
C ASP A 25 25.30 1.19 -0.99
N THR A 26 25.45 0.42 -2.06
CA THR A 26 26.47 -0.63 -2.20
C THR A 26 27.41 -0.30 -3.34
N ASN A 27 28.72 -0.52 -3.17
CA ASN A 27 29.69 -0.30 -4.24
C ASN A 27 29.86 -1.59 -5.06
N ARG A 28 29.68 -1.50 -6.38
CA ARG A 28 29.98 -2.60 -7.31
C ARG A 28 30.80 -2.05 -8.48
N GLY A 29 32.09 -2.39 -8.49
CA GLY A 29 33.02 -2.00 -9.56
C GLY A 29 33.27 -0.49 -9.62
N GLY A 30 33.34 0.19 -8.47
CA GLY A 30 33.58 1.64 -8.40
C GLY A 30 32.34 2.50 -8.65
N ARG A 31 31.15 1.90 -8.79
CA ARG A 31 29.87 2.61 -8.91
C ARG A 31 28.98 2.31 -7.72
N ILE A 32 28.24 3.32 -7.25
CA ILE A 32 27.23 3.16 -6.19
C ILE A 32 25.95 2.61 -6.81
N TRP A 33 25.45 1.53 -6.22
CA TRP A 33 24.19 0.87 -6.56
C TRP A 33 23.29 0.83 -5.34
N ILE A 34 22.01 1.14 -5.54
CA ILE A 34 21.02 1.13 -4.48
C ILE A 34 20.45 -0.29 -4.34
N ASN A 35 20.73 -0.94 -3.21
CA ASN A 35 20.02 -2.12 -2.77
C ASN A 35 18.71 -1.70 -2.10
N ARG A 36 17.57 -2.15 -2.64
CA ARG A 36 16.24 -1.69 -2.20
C ARG A 36 15.73 -2.54 -1.06
N ALA A 37 15.22 -1.88 -0.01
CA ALA A 37 14.53 -2.57 1.07
C ALA A 37 13.29 -3.33 0.58
N THR A 38 13.00 -4.46 1.23
CA THR A 38 11.80 -5.27 0.96
C THR A 38 10.52 -4.46 1.10
N CYS A 39 9.50 -4.80 0.30
CA CYS A 39 8.23 -4.08 0.34
C CYS A 39 7.47 -4.29 1.66
N SER A 40 7.22 -3.20 2.38
CA SER A 40 6.40 -3.20 3.58
C SER A 40 4.91 -3.32 3.21
N ARG A 41 4.22 -4.29 3.80
CA ARG A 41 2.78 -4.49 3.64
C ARG A 41 2.03 -3.61 4.63
N VAL A 42 1.38 -2.55 4.14
CA VAL A 42 0.67 -1.56 4.99
C VAL A 42 -0.79 -1.96 5.23
N ALA A 43 -1.32 -2.82 4.36
CA ALA A 43 -2.69 -3.29 4.44
C ALA A 43 -2.73 -4.81 4.46
N PHE A 44 -3.54 -5.32 5.36
CA PHE A 44 -3.81 -6.74 5.51
C PHE A 44 -5.31 -6.95 5.34
N ILE A 45 -5.65 -7.93 4.52
CA ILE A 45 -7.02 -8.39 4.33
C ILE A 45 -7.09 -9.72 5.04
N GLU A 46 -8.02 -9.85 5.99
CA GLU A 46 -8.25 -11.06 6.75
C GLU A 46 -9.69 -11.51 6.46
N ALA A 47 -9.87 -12.80 6.19
CA ALA A 47 -11.18 -13.35 5.86
C ALA A 47 -12.14 -13.16 7.05
N GLY A 48 -13.37 -12.72 6.77
CA GLY A 48 -14.38 -12.47 7.79
C GLY A 48 -14.31 -11.09 8.46
N LYS A 49 -13.32 -10.25 8.14
CA LYS A 49 -13.32 -8.84 8.61
C LYS A 49 -14.34 -8.01 7.84
N SER A 50 -15.15 -7.25 8.57
CA SER A 50 -16.00 -6.20 8.02
C SER A 50 -15.24 -4.88 7.92
N PHE A 51 -15.54 -4.08 6.92
CA PHE A 51 -15.04 -2.72 6.78
C PHE A 51 -16.12 -1.80 6.25
N THR A 52 -16.02 -0.51 6.56
CA THR A 52 -16.91 0.52 6.02
C THR A 52 -16.16 1.29 4.95
N ILE A 53 -16.79 1.46 3.78
CA ILE A 53 -16.25 2.29 2.70
C ILE A 53 -17.30 3.30 2.27
N ALA A 54 -16.87 4.55 2.08
CA ALA A 54 -17.72 5.59 1.53
C ALA A 54 -17.87 5.37 0.01
N MET A 55 -19.10 5.13 -0.45
CA MET A 55 -19.35 4.79 -1.83
C MET A 55 -19.34 6.04 -2.72
N THR A 56 -18.44 6.07 -3.70
CA THR A 56 -18.34 7.15 -4.69
C THR A 56 -18.46 6.57 -6.10
N PRO A 57 -18.94 7.35 -7.10
CA PRO A 57 -19.08 6.84 -8.47
C PRO A 57 -17.77 6.30 -9.05
N GLN A 58 -16.63 6.80 -8.59
CA GLN A 58 -15.29 6.39 -9.03
C GLN A 58 -14.94 4.96 -8.60
N ILE A 59 -15.41 4.52 -7.43
CA ILE A 59 -15.12 3.19 -6.89
C ILE A 59 -16.23 2.18 -7.15
N MET A 60 -17.35 2.60 -7.74
CA MET A 60 -18.52 1.75 -7.95
C MET A 60 -18.16 0.50 -8.76
N LYS A 61 -17.50 0.67 -9.91
CA LYS A 61 -17.05 -0.43 -10.76
C LYS A 61 -16.06 -1.36 -10.04
N ASP A 62 -15.17 -0.79 -9.24
CA ASP A 62 -14.19 -1.56 -8.48
C ASP A 62 -14.91 -2.47 -7.47
N VAL A 63 -15.89 -1.94 -6.74
CA VAL A 63 -16.66 -2.74 -5.76
C VAL A 63 -17.56 -3.76 -6.44
N GLU A 64 -18.21 -3.40 -7.56
CA GLU A 64 -19.00 -4.35 -8.36
C GLU A 64 -18.16 -5.55 -8.80
N SER A 65 -16.91 -5.32 -9.23
CA SER A 65 -16.02 -6.38 -9.71
C SER A 65 -15.65 -7.42 -8.64
N VAL A 66 -15.72 -7.05 -7.36
CA VAL A 66 -15.38 -7.92 -6.22
C VAL A 66 -16.61 -8.31 -5.39
N SER A 67 -17.82 -7.94 -5.85
CA SER A 67 -19.07 -8.13 -5.12
C SER A 67 -19.35 -9.59 -4.76
N GLU A 68 -18.95 -10.55 -5.61
CA GLU A 68 -19.08 -11.99 -5.35
C GLU A 68 -18.38 -12.43 -4.05
N TYR A 69 -17.30 -11.74 -3.68
CA TYR A 69 -16.50 -12.05 -2.49
C TYR A 69 -16.91 -11.25 -1.25
N LEU A 70 -17.89 -10.36 -1.38
CA LEU A 70 -18.33 -9.46 -0.31
C LEU A 70 -19.73 -9.85 0.17
N LYS A 71 -19.91 -9.90 1.50
CA LYS A 71 -21.24 -9.93 2.11
C LYS A 71 -21.62 -8.51 2.50
N VAL A 72 -22.63 -7.97 1.84
CA VAL A 72 -23.23 -6.68 2.21
C VAL A 72 -24.19 -6.94 3.38
N ALA A 73 -24.00 -6.21 4.47
CA ALA A 73 -24.88 -6.21 5.64
C ALA A 73 -25.77 -4.97 5.64
#